data_AF-A0A9C9G908-F1
#
_entry.id   AF-A0A9C9G908-F1
#
_cell.length_a   1.000
_cell.length_b   1.000
_cell.length_c   1.000
_cell.angle_alpha   90.00
_cell.angle_beta   90.00
_cell.angle_gamma   90.00
#
_symmetry.space_group_name_H-M   'P 1'
#
loop_
_entity.id
_entity.type
_entity.pdbx_description
1 polymer ?
#
loop_
_entity_poly.entity_id
_entity_poly.type
_entity_poly.pdbx_seq_one_letter_code
_entity_poly.pdbx_strand_id
1 'polypeptide(L)'
;MRIKKYAQTPAPLVIPTMPAPRTEAGVIMRMFREVVFFESLFRANKWTWIFGYLFHFGMVLVLLRHLRYFTEPVWFWVNWVQPFGKYAAFAMLAGLLGLWARRFLVDRVRYISTPSDHLMLALLVG
;
A
#
# COMPACT_ATOMS: atom_id res chain seq x y z
N MET A 1 -7.11 40.08 2.14
CA MET A 1 -6.51 39.62 3.42
C MET A 1 -7.30 38.46 4.09
N ARG A 2 -7.84 37.50 3.30
CA ARG A 2 -8.65 36.38 3.85
C ARG A 2 -7.78 35.25 4.44
N ILE A 3 -6.58 35.04 3.87
CA ILE A 3 -5.62 34.02 4.31
C ILE A 3 -5.09 34.32 5.72
N LYS A 4 -4.66 35.57 5.98
CA LYS A 4 -4.23 36.00 7.32
C LYS A 4 -5.34 35.83 8.35
N LYS A 5 -6.58 36.20 8.00
CA LYS A 5 -7.74 36.08 8.89
C LYS A 5 -8.05 34.61 9.20
N TYR A 6 -7.99 33.71 8.20
CA TYR A 6 -8.19 32.27 8.37
C TYR A 6 -7.12 31.66 9.28
N ALA A 7 -5.84 32.00 9.07
CA ALA A 7 -4.73 31.52 9.89
C ALA A 7 -4.80 32.00 11.36
N GLN A 8 -5.44 33.15 11.61
CA GLN A 8 -5.56 33.75 12.94
C GLN A 8 -6.89 33.44 13.64
N THR A 9 -7.85 32.80 12.97
CA THR A 9 -9.13 32.46 13.59
C THR A 9 -8.93 31.22 14.45
N PRO A 10 -9.05 31.29 15.80
CA PRO A 10 -8.99 30.11 16.63
C PRO A 10 -10.19 29.21 16.28
N ALA A 11 -9.92 27.95 15.92
CA ALA A 11 -10.96 26.99 15.56
C ALA A 11 -11.72 26.54 16.82
N PRO A 12 -12.98 26.96 17.04
CA PRO A 12 -13.72 26.70 18.27
C PRO A 12 -14.58 25.44 18.10
N LEU A 13 -13.94 24.32 17.75
CA LEU A 13 -14.59 23.02 17.66
C LEU A 13 -13.75 22.00 18.42
N VAL A 14 -14.15 21.73 19.66
CA VAL A 14 -13.62 20.63 20.47
C VAL A 14 -14.28 19.35 19.96
N ILE A 15 -13.92 18.93 18.75
CA ILE A 15 -14.26 17.58 18.27
C ILE A 15 -13.41 16.63 19.13
N PRO A 16 -14.00 15.68 19.87
CA PRO A 16 -13.25 14.60 20.49
C PRO A 16 -12.65 13.76 19.35
N THR A 17 -11.49 14.19 18.87
CA THR A 17 -10.68 13.40 17.98
C THR A 17 -10.05 12.30 18.83
N MET A 18 -10.03 11.07 18.28
CA MET A 18 -9.25 9.96 18.84
C MET A 18 -7.92 10.49 19.35
N PRO A 19 -7.44 10.10 20.56
CA PRO A 19 -6.33 10.75 21.23
C PRO A 19 -5.16 10.99 20.26
N ALA A 20 -5.04 12.23 19.81
CA ALA A 20 -4.06 12.62 18.83
C ALA A 20 -2.73 12.86 19.56
N PRO A 21 -1.59 12.44 18.98
CA PRO A 21 -0.30 12.76 19.55
C PRO A 21 -0.18 14.28 19.74
N ARG A 22 0.15 14.72 20.95
CA ARG A 22 0.29 16.15 21.29
C ARG A 22 1.66 16.72 20.92
N THR A 23 2.59 15.87 20.50
CA THR A 23 3.95 16.23 20.09
C THR A 23 4.13 16.01 18.59
N GLU A 24 4.94 16.86 17.96
CA GLU A 24 5.26 16.75 16.52
C GLU A 24 5.87 15.38 16.18
N ALA A 25 6.83 14.91 16.99
CA ALA A 25 7.41 13.57 16.85
C ALA A 25 6.35 12.46 16.93
N GLY A 26 5.33 12.61 17.78
CA GLY A 26 4.23 11.67 17.88
C GLY A 26 3.35 11.65 16.62
N VAL A 27 3.13 12.81 15.99
CA VAL A 27 2.41 12.90 14.71
C VAL A 27 3.20 12.22 13.60
N ILE A 28 4.50 12.51 13.49
CA ILE A 28 5.38 11.88 12.49
C ILE A 28 5.35 10.36 12.64
N MET A 29 5.52 9.84 13.85
CA MET A 29 5.52 8.40 14.10
C MET A 29 4.15 7.75 13.83
N ARG A 30 3.04 8.46 14.08
CA ARG A 30 1.70 7.98 13.70
C ARG A 30 1.57 7.89 12.18
N MET A 31 1.96 8.94 11.46
CA MET A 31 1.84 8.97 10.00
C MET A 31 2.76 7.97 9.32
N PHE A 32 3.99 7.81 9.82
CA PHE A 32 4.92 6.79 9.34
C PHE A 32 4.30 5.39 9.41
N ARG A 33 3.64 5.02 10.52
CA ARG A 33 3.00 3.72 10.67
C ARG A 33 1.79 3.53 9.74
N GLU A 34 1.02 4.59 9.51
CA GLU A 34 -0.10 4.52 8.56
C GLU A 34 0.37 4.40 7.11
N VAL A 35 1.47 5.06 6.74
CA VAL A 35 1.98 5.04 5.36
C VAL A 35 2.79 3.79 5.07
N VAL A 36 3.67 3.39 5.99
CA VAL A 36 4.64 2.29 5.77
C VAL A 36 4.08 0.93 6.15
N PHE A 37 3.22 0.88 7.17
CA PHE A 37 2.65 -0.37 7.69
C PHE A 37 1.14 -0.52 7.47
N PHE A 38 0.47 0.53 6.98
CA PHE A 38 -0.99 0.59 6.88
C PHE A 38 -1.66 0.11 8.19
N GLU A 39 -1.23 0.67 9.33
CA GLU A 39 -1.65 0.25 10.68
C GLU A 39 -3.18 0.21 10.85
N SER A 40 -3.89 1.22 10.33
CA SER A 40 -5.35 1.24 10.34
C SER A 40 -5.97 0.09 9.53
N LEU A 41 -5.44 -0.21 8.34
CA LEU A 41 -5.90 -1.32 7.51
C LEU A 41 -5.60 -2.67 8.17
N PHE A 42 -4.44 -2.82 8.81
CA PHE A 42 -4.09 -4.02 9.57
C PHE A 42 -5.12 -4.31 10.67
N ARG A 43 -5.53 -3.27 11.39
CA ARG A 43 -6.54 -3.36 12.45
C ARG A 43 -7.94 -3.64 11.89
N ALA A 44 -8.29 -3.05 10.74
CA ALA A 44 -9.62 -3.16 10.16
C ALA A 44 -9.86 -4.47 9.38
N ASN A 45 -8.91 -4.89 8.54
CA ASN A 45 -9.06 -6.07 7.69
C ASN A 45 -7.70 -6.72 7.39
N LYS A 46 -7.32 -7.68 8.23
CA LYS A 46 -6.07 -8.43 8.14
C LYS A 46 -5.87 -9.13 6.79
N TRP A 47 -6.94 -9.63 6.16
CA TRP A 47 -6.87 -10.31 4.86
C TRP A 47 -6.54 -9.35 3.73
N THR A 48 -7.19 -8.20 3.68
CA THR A 48 -6.90 -7.17 2.68
C THR A 48 -5.49 -6.62 2.90
N TRP A 49 -5.09 -6.45 4.15
CA TRP A 49 -3.74 -6.03 4.51
C TRP A 49 -2.69 -7.03 4.01
N ILE A 50 -2.79 -8.32 4.34
CA ILE A 50 -1.75 -9.29 3.99
C ILE A 50 -1.63 -9.49 2.47
N PHE A 51 -2.76 -9.62 1.76
CA PHE A 51 -2.73 -9.78 0.31
C PHE A 51 -2.27 -8.50 -0.39
N GLY A 52 -2.63 -7.32 0.15
CA GLY A 52 -2.11 -6.04 -0.30
C GLY A 52 -0.59 -5.92 -0.15
N TYR A 53 -0.05 -6.29 1.01
CA TYR A 53 1.40 -6.32 1.25
C TYR A 53 2.12 -7.28 0.32
N LEU A 54 1.64 -8.52 0.23
CA LEU A 54 2.24 -9.54 -0.63
C LEU A 54 2.31 -9.08 -2.09
N PHE A 55 1.23 -8.49 -2.59
CA PHE A 55 1.18 -7.94 -3.94
C PHE A 55 2.17 -6.79 -4.14
N HIS A 56 2.16 -5.75 -3.29
CA HIS A 56 3.00 -4.57 -3.49
C HIS A 56 4.49 -4.87 -3.28
N PHE A 57 4.86 -5.60 -2.22
CA PHE A 57 6.26 -5.97 -1.99
C PHE A 57 6.77 -6.96 -3.04
N GLY A 58 5.92 -7.91 -3.45
CA GLY A 58 6.23 -8.81 -4.57
C GLY A 58 6.50 -8.03 -5.86
N MET A 59 5.63 -7.09 -6.20
CA MET A 59 5.79 -6.22 -7.38
C MET A 59 7.07 -5.40 -7.32
N VAL A 60 7.36 -4.73 -6.20
CA VAL A 60 8.59 -3.95 -6.04
C VAL A 60 9.84 -4.81 -6.25
N LEU A 61 9.91 -5.99 -5.65
CA LEU A 61 11.05 -6.90 -5.82
C LEU A 61 11.17 -7.42 -7.27
N VAL A 62 10.04 -7.70 -7.92
CA VAL A 62 10.03 -8.09 -9.34
C VAL A 62 10.54 -6.94 -10.20
N LEU A 63 10.09 -5.70 -9.99
CA LEU A 63 10.57 -4.52 -10.72
C LEU A 63 12.07 -4.27 -10.49
N LEU A 64 12.55 -4.38 -9.25
CA LEU A 64 13.98 -4.26 -8.92
C LEU A 64 14.82 -5.33 -9.62
N ARG A 65 14.30 -6.56 -9.76
CA ARG A 65 14.94 -7.59 -10.56
C ARG A 65 15.03 -7.19 -12.04
N HIS A 66 13.99 -6.59 -12.60
CA HIS A 66 13.98 -6.12 -13.99
C HIS A 66 14.93 -4.94 -14.22
N LEU A 67 15.22 -4.13 -13.19
CA LEU A 67 16.17 -3.01 -13.27
C LEU A 67 17.58 -3.45 -13.74
N ARG A 68 17.94 -4.72 -13.52
CA ARG A 68 19.20 -5.31 -14.03
C ARG A 68 19.39 -5.10 -15.53
N TYR A 69 18.32 -5.17 -16.31
CA TYR A 69 18.40 -5.07 -17.77
C TYR A 69 18.60 -3.62 -18.26
N PHE A 70 18.48 -2.63 -17.38
CA PHE A 70 18.62 -1.22 -17.71
C PHE A 70 19.94 -0.60 -17.22
N THR A 71 20.78 -1.35 -16.50
CA THR A 71 22.02 -0.84 -15.90
C THR A 71 23.22 -1.70 -16.28
N GLU A 72 24.23 -1.08 -16.90
CA GLU A 72 25.52 -1.70 -17.22
C GLU A 72 26.68 -0.79 -16.75
N PRO A 73 27.53 -1.22 -15.80
CA PRO A 73 27.47 -2.50 -15.09
C PRO A 73 26.28 -2.57 -14.11
N VAL A 74 25.81 -3.79 -13.85
CA VAL A 74 24.72 -4.01 -12.90
C VAL A 74 25.16 -3.57 -11.50
N TRP A 75 24.39 -2.69 -10.89
CA TRP A 75 24.68 -2.18 -9.55
C TRP A 75 24.73 -3.29 -8.50
N PHE A 76 25.64 -3.17 -7.52
CA PHE A 76 25.90 -4.23 -6.55
C PHE A 76 24.64 -4.65 -5.76
N TRP A 77 23.81 -3.68 -5.35
CA TRP A 77 22.60 -3.94 -4.57
C TRP A 77 21.50 -4.60 -5.42
N VAL A 78 21.45 -4.30 -6.73
CA VAL A 78 20.52 -4.96 -7.66
C VAL A 78 20.89 -6.43 -7.83
N ASN A 79 22.20 -6.76 -7.89
CA ASN A 79 22.67 -8.14 -7.90
C ASN A 79 22.28 -8.90 -6.63
N TRP A 80 22.37 -8.24 -5.47
CA TRP A 80 22.02 -8.85 -4.18
C TRP A 80 20.51 -9.15 -4.05
N VAL A 81 19.64 -8.37 -4.71
CA VAL A 81 18.18 -8.56 -4.69
C VAL A 81 17.71 -9.71 -5.60
N GLN A 82 18.50 -10.11 -6.60
CA GLN A 82 18.12 -11.13 -7.60
C GLN A 82 17.54 -12.45 -7.05
N PRO A 83 18.11 -13.12 -6.03
CA PRO A 83 17.56 -14.37 -5.50
C PRO A 83 16.15 -14.19 -4.92
N PHE A 84 15.90 -13.06 -4.25
CA PHE A 84 14.59 -12.74 -3.67
C PHE A 84 13.54 -12.48 -4.75
N GLY A 85 13.94 -11.86 -5.86
CA GLY A 85 13.05 -11.56 -7.00
C GLY A 85 12.39 -12.79 -7.63
N LYS A 86 13.02 -13.98 -7.56
CA LYS A 86 12.41 -15.23 -8.05
C LYS A 86 11.22 -15.65 -7.20
N TYR A 87 11.38 -15.63 -5.88
CA TYR A 87 10.31 -16.00 -4.94
C TYR A 87 9.24 -14.91 -4.82
N ALA A 88 9.64 -13.64 -5.02
CA ALA A 88 8.74 -12.50 -5.00
C ALA A 88 7.63 -12.59 -6.05
N ALA A 89 7.89 -13.21 -7.20
CA ALA A 89 6.85 -13.42 -8.22
C ALA A 89 5.70 -14.29 -7.70
N PHE A 90 6.00 -15.36 -6.95
CA PHE A 90 4.97 -16.19 -6.32
C PHE A 90 4.21 -15.43 -5.24
N ALA A 91 4.89 -14.62 -4.43
CA ALA A 91 4.24 -13.75 -3.44
C ALA A 91 3.32 -12.72 -4.12
N MET A 92 3.77 -12.12 -5.22
CA MET A 92 2.98 -11.18 -6.02
C MET A 92 1.71 -11.83 -6.56
N LEU A 93 1.84 -13.00 -7.19
CA LEU A 93 0.71 -13.76 -7.73
C LEU A 93 -0.27 -14.21 -6.62
N ALA A 94 0.25 -14.69 -5.49
CA ALA A 94 -0.59 -15.08 -4.35
C ALA A 94 -1.37 -13.87 -3.78
N GLY A 95 -0.72 -12.72 -3.64
CA GLY A 95 -1.38 -11.47 -3.23
C GLY A 95 -2.45 -11.04 -4.24
N LEU A 96 -2.13 -11.07 -5.53
CA LEU A 96 -3.02 -10.68 -6.61
C LEU A 96 -4.27 -11.57 -6.68
N LEU A 97 -4.09 -12.90 -6.66
CA LEU A 97 -5.18 -13.86 -6.65
C LEU A 97 -6.02 -13.77 -5.37
N GLY A 98 -5.40 -13.54 -4.21
CA GLY A 98 -6.11 -13.31 -2.95
C GLY A 98 -6.99 -12.04 -2.99
N LEU A 99 -6.48 -10.95 -3.54
CA LEU A 99 -7.26 -9.71 -3.75
C LEU A 99 -8.37 -9.89 -4.79
N TRP A 100 -8.11 -10.67 -5.84
CA TRP A 100 -9.12 -10.96 -6.86
C TRP A 100 -10.23 -11.85 -6.29
N ALA A 101 -9.87 -12.89 -5.53
CA ALA A 101 -10.81 -13.73 -4.80
C ALA A 101 -11.68 -12.91 -3.85
N ARG A 102 -11.13 -11.92 -3.14
CA ARG A 102 -11.90 -10.98 -2.29
C ARG A 102 -12.99 -10.24 -3.07
N ARG A 103 -12.76 -9.88 -4.33
CA ARG A 103 -13.77 -9.21 -5.17
C ARG A 103 -14.94 -10.11 -5.54
N PHE A 104 -14.70 -11.41 -5.63
CA PHE A 104 -15.78 -12.37 -5.78
C PHE A 104 -16.40 -12.70 -4.41
N LEU A 105 -15.64 -13.15 -3.43
CA LEU A 105 -16.19 -13.74 -2.20
C LEU A 105 -16.89 -12.75 -1.24
N VAL A 106 -16.62 -11.45 -1.33
CA VAL A 106 -17.18 -10.45 -0.41
C VAL A 106 -18.26 -9.62 -1.09
N ASP A 107 -19.52 -9.77 -0.70
CA ASP A 107 -20.68 -9.13 -1.35
C ASP A 107 -20.57 -7.61 -1.45
N ARG A 108 -20.12 -6.94 -0.38
CA ARG A 108 -19.90 -5.48 -0.39
C ARG A 108 -18.91 -5.07 -1.48
N VAL A 109 -17.84 -5.83 -1.65
CA VAL A 109 -16.78 -5.55 -2.63
C VAL A 109 -17.26 -5.90 -4.03
N ARG A 110 -17.96 -7.03 -4.18
CA ARG A 110 -18.56 -7.46 -5.44
C ARG A 110 -19.56 -6.43 -5.96
N TYR A 111 -20.39 -5.86 -5.08
CA TYR A 111 -21.40 -4.86 -5.43
C TYR A 111 -20.80 -3.56 -6.01
N ILE A 112 -19.64 -3.13 -5.50
CA ILE A 112 -18.97 -1.90 -5.97
C ILE A 112 -17.93 -2.14 -7.07
N SER A 113 -17.65 -3.39 -7.44
CA SER A 113 -16.60 -3.72 -8.41
C SER A 113 -17.12 -3.54 -9.84
N THR A 114 -16.32 -2.89 -10.68
CA THR A 114 -16.59 -2.73 -12.12
C THR A 114 -15.83 -3.79 -12.95
N PRO A 115 -16.23 -4.06 -14.20
CA PRO A 115 -15.50 -4.99 -15.07
C PRO A 115 -14.01 -4.61 -15.25
N SER A 116 -13.69 -3.31 -15.29
CA SER A 116 -12.31 -2.83 -15.39
C SER A 116 -11.44 -3.30 -14.22
N ASP A 117 -12.00 -3.42 -13.02
CA ASP A 117 -11.27 -3.87 -11.84
C ASP A 117 -10.81 -5.34 -11.98
N HIS A 118 -11.61 -6.17 -12.65
CA HIS A 118 -11.24 -7.56 -12.91
C HIS A 118 -10.24 -7.66 -14.06
N LEU A 119 -10.40 -6.85 -15.10
CA LEU A 119 -9.49 -6.83 -16.25
C LEU A 119 -8.08 -6.39 -15.86
N MET A 120 -7.93 -5.38 -15.02
CA MET A 120 -6.59 -4.94 -14.57
C MET A 120 -5.88 -6.00 -13.74
N LEU A 121 -6.61 -6.75 -12.91
CA LEU A 121 -6.03 -7.86 -12.16
C LEU A 121 -5.66 -9.01 -13.07
N ALA A 122 -6.51 -9.36 -14.05
CA ALA A 122 -6.21 -10.38 -15.04
C ALA A 122 -4.95 -10.05 -15.85
N LEU A 123 -4.82 -8.79 -16.30
CA LEU A 123 -3.63 -8.32 -17.02
C LEU A 123 -2.33 -8.51 -16.23
N LEU A 124 -2.37 -8.31 -14.91
CA LEU A 124 -1.19 -8.49 -14.05
C LEU A 124 -0.91 -9.96 -13.72
N VAL A 125 -1.90 -10.85 -13.84
CA VAL A 125 -1.70 -12.30 -13.71
C VAL A 125 -0.99 -12.84 -14.95
N GLY A 126 -1.41 -12.41 -16.14
CA GLY A 126 -0.87 -12.86 -17.44
C GLY A 126 -1.87 -12.73 -18.57
#